data_AF-A0A8C8IPZ5-F1
#
_entry.id   AF-A0A8C8IPZ5-F1
#
_cell.length_a   1.000
_cell.length_b   1.000
_cell.length_c   1.000
_cell.angle_alpha   90.00
_cell.angle_beta   90.00
_cell.angle_gamma   90.00
#
_symmetry.space_group_name_H-M   'P 1'
#
loop_
_entity.id
_entity.type
_entity.pdbx_description
1 polymer ?
#
loop_
_entity_poly.entity_id
_entity_poly.type
_entity_poly.pdbx_seq_one_letter_code
_entity_poly.pdbx_strand_id
1 'polypeptide(L)'
;MLLFNHHPFGEVGCDLSLNQQAPHRLYATQDKLDNDTWLILLTDYADKRAHHNALERKRRDHIKDSFHSLRDSVPALQGEKQSIKQASRAQILDKATDYIQYMRRKNHTHQQDIDDLKRQNALLEQQVRALEKVKGSTQLQASYSSSDSSLYTNPKGSAVSAFDGGSDSSSESEPEEPPAPRKKLRVEAS
;
A
#
# COMPACT_ATOMS: atom_id res chain seq x y z
N MET A 1 39.93 47.34 -11.61
CA MET A 1 38.65 48.06 -11.74
C MET A 1 38.29 48.13 -13.21
N LEU A 2 37.37 47.28 -13.66
CA LEU A 2 36.67 47.43 -14.93
C LEU A 2 35.19 47.27 -14.59
N LEU A 3 34.53 48.42 -14.44
CA LEU A 3 33.10 48.55 -14.31
C LEU A 3 32.54 48.62 -15.72
N PHE A 4 31.79 47.61 -16.14
CA PHE A 4 30.84 47.74 -17.25
C PHE A 4 29.50 47.12 -16.84
N ASN A 5 28.67 48.01 -16.30
CA ASN A 5 27.25 48.19 -16.57
C ASN A 5 26.41 46.92 -16.79
N HIS A 6 25.76 46.51 -15.70
CA HIS A 6 24.38 46.05 -15.78
C HIS A 6 23.51 47.12 -16.45
N HIS A 7 22.75 46.72 -17.47
CA HIS A 7 21.43 47.29 -17.74
C HIS A 7 20.41 46.19 -18.02
N PRO A 8 19.13 46.41 -17.67
CA PRO A 8 18.09 45.39 -17.59
C PRO A 8 17.09 45.49 -18.75
N PHE A 9 16.14 44.56 -18.78
CA PHE A 9 14.94 44.54 -19.64
C PHE A 9 15.18 44.32 -21.15
N GLY A 10 15.02 43.07 -21.55
CA GLY A 10 14.60 42.69 -22.90
C GLY A 10 13.50 41.64 -22.77
N GLU A 11 12.25 42.10 -22.62
CA GLU A 11 11.11 41.31 -23.04
C GLU A 11 11.30 40.96 -24.51
N VAL A 12 11.47 39.68 -24.82
CA VAL A 12 11.24 39.18 -26.18
C VAL A 12 10.87 37.71 -26.10
N GLY A 13 9.63 37.45 -26.51
CA GLY A 13 9.24 36.17 -27.07
C GLY A 13 9.07 35.05 -26.06
N CYS A 14 7.87 34.98 -25.48
CA CYS A 14 7.21 33.67 -25.46
C CYS A 14 7.13 33.23 -26.92
N ASP A 15 8.13 32.48 -27.41
CA ASP A 15 7.95 31.60 -28.56
C ASP A 15 6.97 30.51 -28.10
N LEU A 16 5.70 30.88 -28.02
CA LEU A 16 4.68 30.05 -28.62
C LEU A 16 5.13 29.91 -30.08
N SER A 17 6.02 28.94 -30.32
CA SER A 17 5.93 28.14 -31.53
C SER A 17 4.61 27.37 -31.43
N LEU A 18 3.51 28.15 -31.50
CA LEU A 18 2.24 27.75 -32.03
C LEU A 18 2.67 27.12 -33.35
N ASN A 19 2.65 25.79 -33.40
CA ASN A 19 2.72 25.07 -34.64
C ASN A 19 1.47 25.45 -35.40
N GLN A 20 1.52 26.66 -35.98
CA GLN A 20 0.59 27.24 -36.90
C GLN A 20 0.91 26.56 -38.23
N GLN A 21 0.78 25.23 -38.26
CA GLN A 21 0.45 24.56 -39.49
C GLN A 21 -0.98 24.99 -39.79
N ALA A 22 -1.12 26.21 -40.33
CA ALA A 22 -2.32 26.65 -40.99
C ALA A 22 -2.66 25.55 -42.02
N PRO A 23 -3.93 25.15 -42.15
CA PRO A 23 -4.32 24.15 -43.13
C PRO A 23 -4.18 24.75 -44.54
N HIS A 24 -2.96 24.80 -45.07
CA HIS A 24 -2.64 25.25 -46.42
C HIS A 24 -3.05 24.21 -47.49
N ARG A 25 -4.10 23.41 -47.24
CA ARG A 25 -4.56 22.38 -48.19
C ARG A 25 -6.07 22.34 -48.41
N LEU A 26 -6.78 23.46 -48.21
CA LEU A 26 -8.22 23.55 -48.50
C LEU A 26 -8.59 24.68 -49.48
N TYR A 27 -7.67 25.12 -50.33
CA TYR A 27 -7.99 26.10 -51.38
C TYR A 27 -7.63 25.55 -52.76
N ALA A 28 -8.29 24.45 -53.14
CA ALA A 28 -8.24 23.93 -54.50
C ALA A 28 -9.59 23.32 -54.93
N THR A 29 -10.69 24.01 -54.64
CA THR A 29 -11.95 24.01 -55.40
C THR A 29 -12.84 25.09 -54.79
N GLN A 30 -12.89 26.26 -55.42
CA GLN A 30 -13.81 27.33 -55.05
C GLN A 30 -15.19 27.00 -55.62
N ASP A 31 -15.90 26.09 -54.96
CA ASP A 31 -17.35 26.01 -55.09
C ASP A 31 -17.96 26.89 -53.99
N LYS A 32 -18.95 27.70 -54.36
CA LYS A 32 -19.45 28.83 -53.56
C LYS A 32 -20.34 28.31 -52.42
N LEU A 33 -19.77 27.61 -51.45
CA LEU A 33 -20.45 27.28 -50.20
C LEU A 33 -20.86 28.61 -49.54
N ASP A 34 -22.15 28.75 -49.22
CA ASP A 34 -22.69 29.96 -48.62
C ASP A 34 -21.90 30.35 -47.36
N ASN A 35 -21.78 31.65 -47.10
CA ASN A 35 -20.99 32.21 -45.99
C ASN A 35 -21.35 31.56 -44.64
N ASP A 36 -22.63 31.21 -44.46
CA ASP A 36 -23.15 30.53 -43.28
C ASP A 36 -22.64 29.08 -43.15
N THR A 37 -22.43 28.37 -44.26
CA THR A 37 -21.92 26.99 -44.23
C THR A 37 -20.43 26.94 -43.87
N TRP A 38 -19.65 27.91 -44.34
CA TRP A 38 -18.25 28.08 -43.90
C TRP A 38 -18.14 28.43 -42.42
N LEU A 39 -19.04 29.29 -41.92
CA LEU A 39 -19.09 29.64 -40.51
C LEU A 39 -19.43 28.42 -39.64
N ILE A 40 -20.40 27.61 -40.05
CA ILE A 40 -20.82 26.38 -39.36
C ILE A 40 -19.68 25.34 -39.32
N LEU A 41 -18.95 25.14 -40.42
CA LEU A 41 -17.83 24.20 -40.44
C LEU A 41 -16.65 24.67 -39.57
N LEU A 42 -16.40 25.98 -39.53
CA LEU A 42 -15.35 26.55 -38.68
C LEU A 42 -15.72 26.45 -37.19
N THR A 43 -16.98 26.70 -36.83
CA THR A 43 -17.45 26.53 -35.44
C THR A 43 -17.46 25.07 -35.00
N ASP A 44 -17.94 24.14 -35.83
CA ASP A 44 -17.89 22.69 -35.51
C ASP A 44 -16.45 22.20 -35.30
N TYR A 45 -15.51 22.67 -36.13
CA TYR A 45 -14.09 22.37 -35.94
C TYR A 45 -13.51 22.99 -34.67
N ALA A 46 -13.88 24.24 -34.35
CA ALA A 46 -13.48 24.90 -33.11
C ALA A 46 -14.05 24.19 -31.87
N ASP A 47 -15.31 23.75 -31.93
CA ASP A 47 -16.00 23.02 -30.86
C ASP A 47 -15.36 21.65 -30.62
N LYS A 48 -15.06 20.90 -31.69
CA LYS A 48 -14.31 19.63 -31.60
C LYS A 48 -12.95 19.83 -30.94
N ARG A 49 -12.23 20.90 -31.30
CA ARG A 49 -10.94 21.23 -30.68
C ARG A 49 -11.09 21.63 -29.21
N ALA A 50 -12.10 22.44 -28.88
CA ALA A 50 -12.38 22.84 -27.50
C ALA A 50 -12.74 21.64 -26.62
N HIS A 51 -13.59 20.75 -27.12
CA HIS A 51 -13.97 19.50 -26.45
C HIS A 51 -12.76 18.60 -26.23
N HIS A 52 -11.91 18.40 -27.25
CA HIS A 52 -10.66 17.65 -27.11
C HIS A 52 -9.73 18.26 -26.03
N ASN A 53 -9.56 19.59 -26.02
CA ASN A 53 -8.77 20.30 -25.02
C ASN A 53 -9.34 20.14 -23.60
N ALA A 54 -10.67 20.11 -23.46
CA ALA A 54 -11.35 19.89 -22.19
C ALA A 54 -11.08 18.46 -21.67
N LEU A 55 -11.23 17.45 -22.52
CA LEU A 55 -10.94 16.06 -22.17
C LEU A 55 -9.49 15.85 -21.76
N GLU A 56 -8.55 16.44 -22.50
CA GLU A 56 -7.12 16.32 -22.17
C GLU A 56 -6.79 17.04 -20.85
N ARG A 57 -7.43 18.16 -20.55
CA ARG A 57 -7.27 18.81 -19.23
C ARG A 57 -7.73 17.91 -18.10
N LYS A 58 -8.92 17.30 -18.23
CA LYS A 58 -9.43 16.31 -17.27
C LYS A 58 -8.47 15.14 -17.08
N ARG A 59 -7.91 14.60 -18.17
CA ARG A 59 -6.89 13.54 -18.12
C ARG A 59 -5.63 13.98 -17.35
N ARG A 60 -5.13 15.19 -17.61
CA ARG A 60 -3.96 15.73 -16.91
C ARG A 60 -4.21 15.94 -15.41
N ASP A 61 -5.41 16.33 -15.03
CA ASP A 61 -5.78 16.48 -13.62
C ASP A 61 -5.81 15.12 -12.92
N HIS A 62 -6.38 14.07 -13.53
CA HIS A 62 -6.34 12.72 -12.97
C HIS A 62 -4.90 12.20 -12.79
N ILE A 63 -4.01 12.49 -13.74
CA ILE A 63 -2.58 12.14 -13.62
C ILE A 63 -1.93 12.92 -12.49
N LYS A 64 -2.24 14.22 -12.38
CA LYS A 64 -1.74 15.07 -11.30
C LYS A 64 -2.14 14.49 -9.94
N ASP A 65 -3.39 14.07 -9.78
CA ASP A 65 -3.87 13.44 -8.54
C ASP A 65 -3.13 12.13 -8.26
N SER A 66 -2.94 11.31 -9.29
CA SER A 66 -2.15 10.07 -9.18
C SER A 66 -0.71 10.31 -8.71
N PHE A 67 -0.08 11.41 -9.15
CA PHE A 67 1.25 11.81 -8.68
C PHE A 67 1.24 12.26 -7.22
N HIS A 68 0.18 12.93 -6.75
CA HIS A 68 0.03 13.27 -5.33
C HIS A 68 -0.12 12.00 -4.48
N SER A 69 -1.00 11.07 -4.85
CA SER A 69 -1.15 9.79 -4.13
C SER A 69 0.14 8.97 -4.11
N LEU A 70 0.91 8.97 -5.21
CA LEU A 70 2.20 8.30 -5.26
C LEU A 70 3.22 8.94 -4.32
N ARG A 71 3.31 10.28 -4.33
CA ARG A 71 4.19 11.04 -3.43
C ARG A 71 3.88 10.71 -1.96
N ASP A 72 2.60 10.71 -1.60
CA ASP A 72 2.15 10.45 -0.24
C ASP A 72 2.36 9.00 0.19
N SER A 73 2.61 8.07 -0.74
CA SER A 73 2.91 6.67 -0.43
C SER A 73 4.41 6.39 -0.25
N VAL A 74 5.28 7.35 -0.58
CA VAL A 74 6.74 7.19 -0.54
C VAL A 74 7.30 7.98 0.65
N PRO A 75 7.78 7.31 1.72
CA PRO A 75 8.19 7.98 2.96
C PRO A 75 9.26 9.08 2.78
N ALA A 76 10.18 8.88 1.84
CA ALA A 76 11.25 9.84 1.55
C ALA A 76 10.74 11.17 0.95
N LEU A 77 9.47 11.23 0.51
CA LEU A 77 8.83 12.39 -0.13
C LEU A 77 7.81 13.13 0.77
N GLN A 78 7.52 12.56 1.95
CA GLN A 78 6.54 13.07 2.91
C GLN A 78 7.10 14.18 3.81
N GLY A 79 8.41 14.48 3.75
CA GLY A 79 9.08 15.41 4.67
C GLY A 79 8.80 16.90 4.44
N GLU A 80 8.79 17.67 5.54
CA GLU A 80 8.45 19.10 5.61
C GLU A 80 9.35 20.00 4.74
N LYS A 81 10.63 19.67 4.54
CA LYS A 81 11.53 20.44 3.65
C LYS A 81 11.17 20.30 2.16
N GLN A 82 10.49 19.23 1.78
CA GLN A 82 9.96 19.00 0.42
C GLN A 82 8.48 19.37 0.30
N SER A 83 7.80 19.75 1.40
CA SER A 83 6.47 20.37 1.30
C SER A 83 6.57 21.82 0.81
N ILE A 84 7.62 22.54 1.22
CA ILE A 84 7.89 23.93 0.79
C ILE A 84 8.32 24.00 -0.69
N LYS A 85 8.99 22.95 -1.21
CA LYS A 85 9.27 22.76 -2.64
C LYS A 85 8.68 21.43 -3.10
N GLN A 86 7.48 21.48 -3.66
CA GLN A 86 6.80 20.35 -4.31
C GLN A 86 7.83 19.49 -5.08
N ALA A 87 8.00 18.22 -4.69
CA ALA A 87 8.91 17.31 -5.36
C ALA A 87 8.57 17.23 -6.86
N SER A 88 9.58 17.28 -7.74
CA SER A 88 9.33 17.25 -9.18
C SER A 88 8.80 15.87 -9.62
N ARG A 89 8.10 15.80 -10.75
CA ARG A 89 7.56 14.53 -11.28
C ARG A 89 8.65 13.47 -11.46
N ALA A 90 9.82 13.85 -11.96
CA ALA A 90 10.96 12.95 -12.11
C ALA A 90 11.42 12.41 -10.75
N GLN A 91 11.60 13.29 -9.76
CA GLN A 91 11.99 12.88 -8.41
C GLN A 91 10.98 11.93 -7.75
N ILE A 92 9.68 12.14 -7.97
CA ILE A 92 8.64 11.24 -7.46
C ILE A 92 8.83 9.83 -8.06
N LEU A 93 9.07 9.72 -9.36
CA LEU A 93 9.28 8.44 -10.03
C LEU A 93 10.57 7.75 -9.59
N ASP A 94 11.67 8.52 -9.47
CA ASP A 94 12.97 8.00 -9.02
C ASP A 94 12.87 7.45 -7.60
N LYS A 95 12.29 8.23 -6.67
CA LYS A 95 12.14 7.82 -5.27
C LYS A 95 11.14 6.70 -5.08
N ALA A 96 10.07 6.64 -5.87
CA ALA A 96 9.16 5.49 -5.86
C ALA A 96 9.87 4.21 -6.32
N THR A 97 10.68 4.31 -7.38
CA THR A 97 11.46 3.19 -7.90
C THR A 97 12.45 2.68 -6.86
N ASP A 98 13.23 3.58 -6.26
CA ASP A 98 14.16 3.25 -5.16
C ASP A 98 13.43 2.56 -4.01
N TYR A 99 12.26 3.09 -3.62
CA TYR A 99 11.49 2.57 -2.49
C TYR A 99 10.95 1.17 -2.76
N ILE A 100 10.45 0.88 -3.97
CA ILE A 100 10.02 -0.46 -4.36
C ILE A 100 11.19 -1.44 -4.28
N GLN A 101 12.36 -1.09 -4.80
CA GLN A 101 13.55 -1.95 -4.75
C GLN A 101 14.03 -2.19 -3.32
N TYR A 102 14.00 -1.14 -2.48
CA TYR A 102 14.30 -1.26 -1.06
C TYR A 102 13.33 -2.19 -0.35
N MET A 103 12.02 -2.00 -0.51
CA MET A 103 11.01 -2.82 0.14
C MET A 103 11.06 -4.28 -0.31
N ARG A 104 11.39 -4.56 -1.58
CA ARG A 104 11.63 -5.94 -2.05
C ARG A 104 12.78 -6.61 -1.30
N ARG A 105 13.92 -5.93 -1.16
CA ARG A 105 15.08 -6.44 -0.40
C ARG A 105 14.74 -6.62 1.07
N LYS A 106 14.08 -5.63 1.68
CA LYS A 106 13.66 -5.68 3.09
C LYS A 106 12.71 -6.85 3.36
N ASN A 107 11.70 -7.05 2.51
CA ASN A 107 10.77 -8.17 2.64
C ASN A 107 11.49 -9.52 2.49
N HIS A 108 12.50 -9.61 1.61
CA HIS A 108 13.31 -10.83 1.47
C HIS A 108 14.08 -11.15 2.75
N THR A 109 14.76 -10.17 3.35
CA THR A 109 15.44 -10.36 4.64
C THR A 109 14.46 -10.78 5.74
N HIS A 110 13.31 -10.11 5.85
CA HIS A 110 12.30 -10.53 6.83
C HIS A 110 11.79 -11.95 6.59
N GLN A 111 11.65 -12.38 5.33
CA GLN A 111 11.28 -13.76 5.03
C GLN A 111 12.36 -14.75 5.47
N GLN A 112 13.65 -14.43 5.27
CA GLN A 112 14.77 -15.23 5.78
C GLN A 112 14.74 -15.32 7.31
N ASP A 113 14.55 -14.19 8.00
CA ASP A 113 14.45 -14.14 9.46
C ASP A 113 13.29 -15.03 9.97
N ILE A 114 12.13 -14.96 9.30
CA ILE A 114 10.97 -15.80 9.62
C ILE A 114 11.31 -17.29 9.46
N ASP A 115 11.97 -17.67 8.37
CA ASP A 115 12.30 -19.06 8.09
C ASP A 115 13.36 -19.62 9.07
N ASP A 116 14.34 -18.79 9.45
CA ASP A 116 15.34 -19.14 10.44
C ASP A 116 14.73 -19.28 11.85
N LEU A 117 13.85 -18.37 12.25
CA LEU A 117 13.12 -18.46 13.52
C LEU A 117 12.20 -19.69 13.57
N LYS A 118 11.54 -20.03 12.46
CA LYS A 118 10.74 -21.27 12.36
C LYS A 118 11.61 -22.51 12.56
N ARG A 119 12.80 -22.54 11.96
CA ARG A 119 13.76 -23.65 12.14
C ARG A 119 14.22 -23.76 13.59
N GLN A 120 14.54 -22.63 14.23
CA GLN A 120 14.93 -22.60 15.65
C GLN A 120 13.79 -23.07 16.56
N ASN A 121 12.57 -22.59 16.36
CA ASN A 121 11.40 -23.04 17.12
C ASN A 121 11.16 -24.54 16.97
N ALA A 122 11.26 -25.09 15.76
CA ALA A 122 11.10 -26.53 15.54
C ALA A 122 12.12 -27.36 16.33
N LEU A 123 13.38 -26.91 16.40
CA LEU A 123 14.42 -27.56 17.19
C LEU A 123 14.13 -27.48 18.70
N LEU A 124 13.71 -26.30 19.18
CA LEU A 124 13.36 -26.11 20.58
C LEU A 124 12.15 -26.96 20.98
N GLU A 125 11.10 -27.00 20.16
CA GLU A 125 9.95 -27.87 20.37
C GLU A 125 10.34 -29.36 20.42
N GLN A 126 11.28 -29.79 19.56
CA GLN A 126 11.80 -31.16 19.60
C GLN A 126 12.54 -31.44 20.91
N GLN A 127 13.33 -30.48 21.41
CA GLN A 127 14.02 -30.63 22.70
C GLN A 127 13.02 -30.68 23.87
N VAL A 128 12.00 -29.82 23.88
CA VAL A 128 10.94 -29.83 24.89
C VAL A 128 10.23 -31.19 24.91
N ARG A 129 9.79 -31.69 23.75
CA ARG A 129 9.15 -33.02 23.63
C ARG A 129 10.06 -34.16 24.13
N ALA A 130 11.35 -34.10 23.83
CA ALA A 130 12.32 -35.10 24.29
C ALA A 130 12.49 -35.07 25.83
N LEU A 131 12.60 -33.88 26.42
CA LEU A 131 12.72 -33.69 27.86
C LEU A 131 11.45 -34.12 28.61
N GLU A 132 10.27 -33.82 28.07
CA GLU A 132 8.99 -34.29 28.60
C GLU A 132 8.91 -35.82 28.62
N LYS A 133 9.38 -36.48 27.55
CA LYS A 133 9.45 -37.95 27.48
C LYS A 133 10.38 -38.55 28.54
N VAL A 134 11.56 -37.96 28.74
CA VAL A 134 12.50 -38.42 29.78
C VAL A 134 11.89 -38.22 31.17
N LYS A 135 11.33 -37.05 31.46
CA LYS A 135 10.72 -36.73 32.75
C LYS A 135 9.52 -37.63 33.08
N GLY A 136 8.67 -37.93 32.10
CA GLY A 136 7.57 -38.90 32.24
C GLY A 136 8.07 -40.34 32.44
N SER A 137 9.15 -40.75 31.76
CA SER A 137 9.76 -42.07 31.94
C SER A 137 10.42 -42.25 33.31
N THR A 138 11.02 -41.20 33.88
CA THR A 138 11.64 -41.26 35.22
C THR A 138 10.60 -41.37 36.33
N GLN A 139 9.43 -40.72 36.20
CA GLN A 139 8.34 -40.89 37.16
C GLN A 139 7.74 -42.30 37.13
N LEU A 140 7.58 -42.90 35.94
CA LEU A 140 7.09 -44.27 35.82
C LEU A 140 8.08 -45.31 36.37
N GLN A 141 9.39 -45.02 36.36
CA GLN A 141 10.37 -45.89 37.02
C GLN A 141 10.38 -45.76 38.55
N ALA A 142 10.20 -44.55 39.08
CA ALA A 142 10.08 -44.33 40.51
C ALA A 142 8.81 -44.97 41.11
N SER A 143 7.72 -45.06 40.35
CA SER A 143 6.46 -45.65 40.81
C SER A 143 6.43 -47.19 40.82
N TYR A 144 7.32 -47.90 40.12
CA TYR A 144 7.37 -49.38 40.19
C TYR A 144 8.32 -49.93 41.26
N SER A 145 9.20 -49.08 41.83
CA SER A 145 10.14 -49.47 42.90
C SER A 145 9.72 -49.01 44.30
N SER A 146 8.49 -48.51 44.47
CA SER A 146 7.95 -48.12 45.78
C SER A 146 6.66 -48.87 46.08
N SER A 147 6.78 -50.16 46.36
CA SER A 147 5.76 -50.92 47.11
C SER A 147 5.78 -50.62 48.61
N ASP A 148 6.53 -49.61 49.06
CA ASP A 148 6.56 -49.19 50.46
C ASP A 148 7.01 -47.72 50.55
N SER A 149 6.06 -46.79 50.61
CA SER A 149 6.35 -45.47 51.19
C SER A 149 5.06 -44.77 51.60
N SER A 150 4.65 -45.08 52.82
CA SER A 150 4.35 -44.09 53.85
C SER A 150 3.53 -42.87 53.41
N LEU A 151 2.22 -42.97 53.65
CA LEU A 151 1.31 -41.83 53.79
C LEU A 151 1.94 -40.80 54.74
N TYR A 152 2.24 -39.61 54.21
CA TYR A 152 2.70 -38.47 54.99
C TYR A 152 1.64 -38.13 56.05
N THR A 153 1.87 -38.55 57.29
CA THR A 153 1.11 -38.11 58.46
C THR A 153 2.03 -37.21 59.28
N ASN A 154 1.59 -35.99 59.58
CA ASN A 154 2.25 -35.18 60.60
C ASN A 154 2.15 -35.91 61.95
N PRO A 155 3.06 -35.67 62.92
CA PRO A 155 3.12 -36.37 64.21
C PRO A 155 1.88 -36.20 65.12
N LYS A 156 0.79 -35.60 64.61
CA LYS A 156 -0.53 -35.51 65.23
C LYS A 156 -1.65 -36.27 64.49
N GLY A 157 -1.33 -37.13 63.51
CA GLY A 157 -2.22 -38.18 63.02
C GLY A 157 -3.54 -37.74 62.36
N SER A 158 -3.61 -36.55 61.76
CA SER A 158 -4.81 -36.10 61.05
C SER A 158 -4.58 -36.08 59.53
N ALA A 159 -5.48 -36.74 58.79
CA ALA A 159 -5.45 -36.82 57.34
C ALA A 159 -5.69 -35.44 56.72
N VAL A 160 -4.79 -35.00 55.84
CA VAL A 160 -4.96 -33.78 55.05
C VAL A 160 -5.80 -34.10 53.81
N SER A 161 -7.08 -33.70 53.84
CA SER A 161 -8.01 -33.88 52.72
C SER A 161 -7.63 -33.04 51.51
N ALA A 162 -7.98 -33.58 50.35
CA ALA A 162 -7.80 -33.02 49.01
C ALA A 162 -8.33 -31.60 48.83
N PHE A 163 -7.55 -30.78 48.14
CA PHE A 163 -8.04 -29.57 47.47
C PHE A 163 -8.90 -30.00 46.27
N ASP A 164 -10.21 -29.88 46.42
CA ASP A 164 -11.19 -29.93 45.33
C ASP A 164 -11.28 -28.52 44.72
N GLY A 165 -10.51 -28.29 43.67
CA GLY A 165 -10.47 -27.04 42.92
C GLY A 165 -11.07 -27.22 41.55
N GLY A 166 -12.39 -27.44 41.49
CA GLY A 166 -13.15 -27.37 40.25
C GLY A 166 -13.07 -25.98 39.64
N SER A 167 -12.71 -25.90 38.36
CA SER A 167 -12.94 -24.72 37.53
C SER A 167 -13.42 -25.19 36.17
N ASP A 168 -14.73 -25.05 35.98
CA ASP A 168 -15.47 -25.10 34.74
C ASP A 168 -15.20 -23.83 33.94
N SER A 169 -14.32 -23.90 32.95
CA SER A 169 -14.16 -22.81 31.98
C SER A 169 -14.92 -23.19 30.70
N SER A 170 -16.19 -22.77 30.62
CA SER A 170 -16.98 -22.77 29.38
C SER A 170 -16.35 -21.80 28.38
N SER A 171 -15.92 -22.31 27.23
CA SER A 171 -15.49 -21.48 26.09
C SER A 171 -16.63 -21.45 25.08
N GLU A 172 -17.39 -20.35 25.05
CA GLU A 172 -18.30 -20.04 23.94
C GLU A 172 -17.48 -19.83 22.67
N SER A 173 -17.89 -20.51 21.60
CA SER A 173 -17.28 -20.44 20.28
C SER A 173 -18.15 -19.55 19.39
N GLU A 174 -17.67 -18.35 19.07
CA GLU A 174 -18.24 -17.52 18.00
C GLU A 174 -17.81 -18.09 16.63
N PRO A 175 -18.72 -18.41 15.70
CA PRO A 175 -18.36 -18.60 14.31
C PRO A 175 -18.29 -17.25 13.58
N GLU A 176 -17.10 -16.86 13.12
CA GLU A 176 -16.93 -15.77 12.16
C GLU A 176 -17.65 -16.08 10.83
N GLU A 177 -18.61 -15.22 10.46
CA GLU A 177 -19.29 -15.20 9.17
C GLU A 177 -18.51 -14.34 8.15
N PRO A 178 -18.31 -14.79 6.90
CA PRO A 178 -17.62 -14.01 5.87
C PRO A 178 -18.53 -12.90 5.29
N PRO A 179 -18.01 -11.70 4.96
CA PRO A 179 -18.83 -10.58 4.53
C PRO A 179 -19.42 -10.78 3.11
N ALA A 180 -20.74 -10.68 3.00
CA ALA A 180 -21.48 -10.73 1.75
C ALA A 180 -21.32 -9.44 0.89
N PRO A 181 -21.35 -9.55 -0.46
CA PRO A 181 -21.25 -8.40 -1.36
C PRO A 181 -22.58 -7.62 -1.43
N ARG A 182 -22.53 -6.32 -1.08
CA ARG A 182 -23.68 -5.41 -1.20
C ARG A 182 -24.05 -5.17 -2.67
N LYS A 183 -25.23 -5.66 -3.08
CA LYS A 183 -25.93 -5.31 -4.33
C LYS A 183 -26.44 -3.87 -4.26
N LYS A 184 -26.15 -3.05 -5.28
CA LYS A 184 -26.75 -1.72 -5.45
C LYS A 184 -28.07 -1.86 -6.21
N LEU A 185 -29.17 -1.43 -5.59
CA LEU A 185 -30.49 -1.31 -6.22
C LEU A 185 -30.45 -0.31 -7.38
N ARG A 186 -31.03 -0.74 -8.50
CA ARG A 186 -31.38 0.09 -9.65
C ARG A 186 -32.79 0.65 -9.40
N VAL A 187 -32.91 1.97 -9.38
CA VAL A 187 -34.20 2.68 -9.38
C VAL A 187 -34.68 2.75 -10.83
N GLU A 188 -35.83 2.14 -11.11
CA GLU A 188 -36.63 2.35 -12.32
C GLU A 188 -37.45 3.65 -12.17
N ALA A 189 -37.62 4.36 -13.27
CA ALA A 189 -38.48 5.53 -13.40
C ALA A 189 -39.87 5.10 -13.88
N SER A 190 -40.91 5.75 -13.36
CA SER A 190 -42.23 5.85 -14.00
C SER A 190 -42.38 7.23 -14.62
#